data_AF-A0A256YYF4-F1
#
_entry.id   AF-A0A256YYF4-F1
#
_cell.length_a   1.000
_cell.length_b   1.000
_cell.length_c   1.000
_cell.angle_alpha   90.00
_cell.angle_beta   90.00
_cell.angle_gamma   90.00
#
_symmetry.space_group_name_H-M   'P 1'
#
loop_
_entity.id
_entity.type
_entity.pdbx_description
1 polymer ?
#
loop_
_entity_poly.entity_id
_entity_poly.type
_entity_poly.pdbx_seq_one_letter_code
_entity_poly.pdbx_strand_id
1 'polypeptide(L)'
;MSPVGRKKNYKVRTGARTASKGLEKELKRKARRLAQDPTLALPRCTVDVPLFRNLEKKLRDIQSRKDSRSYLEKAAKSGDKLARAYAGALLLNHEDKIQYLAVMRTPFGDVGYALRGSTTKEKLAGIQNYDNPRIKMMAFLEEVKKKKLFMFVTDNEVICTGKDPKPPKEVLDPLPKRLGKGMKRVGNTIISPDLEPGIVSKRLPFREPYLVVRWEPAELDMARSLTHSRQNEDNIFATCASYMATDRISSYFSVDVIVKPMCTRGSSCPCNPPPKKEKREGFLERLGKVKEPTNIENYLEGKMMDHRLIEKERSAYEERLKEVGKTVYIIENRCYGDSSDDMLEHIRTKGREKEIMKRFLELAEGPIISDDPSPNRIMAPFWSKVGEELIHDIVKDRKIASSVFREFPVPRYQPLTVIEEAGYLLEEKRIRSLLPRPKDPPEMIEFAYECAVAYLVRGEPGASKVLSSYPGDDIKLKAAKYAFVKHLDLAKTSGWSYTTHEVGYAQGMDRIVEKIIVEDPERFKNGLRELWKATGSTMDLEFE
;
A
#
# COMPACT_ATOMS: atom_id res chain seq x y z
N MET A 1 7.26 -17.56 39.19
CA MET A 1 6.83 -16.81 40.39
C MET A 1 7.86 -15.72 40.70
N SER A 2 7.39 -14.59 41.26
CA SER A 2 8.11 -13.32 41.54
C SER A 2 8.14 -12.30 40.38
N PRO A 3 7.96 -10.99 40.65
CA PRO A 3 6.66 -10.42 40.96
C PRO A 3 6.27 -9.23 40.07
N VAL A 4 4.96 -9.04 39.94
CA VAL A 4 4.26 -7.94 39.25
C VAL A 4 4.64 -6.59 39.85
N GLY A 5 5.41 -5.79 39.11
CA GLY A 5 5.70 -4.40 39.44
C GLY A 5 4.47 -3.52 39.24
N ARG A 6 3.94 -2.95 40.32
CA ARG A 6 2.86 -1.96 40.34
C ARG A 6 3.10 -0.85 39.31
N LYS A 7 2.18 -0.70 38.34
CA LYS A 7 2.10 0.49 37.48
C LYS A 7 1.96 1.73 38.37
N LYS A 8 3.02 2.56 38.44
CA LYS A 8 2.93 3.89 39.04
C LYS A 8 1.94 4.71 38.20
N ASN A 9 0.78 5.01 38.78
CA ASN A 9 -0.14 6.00 38.26
C ASN A 9 0.60 7.35 38.16
N TYR A 10 1.04 7.71 36.95
CA TYR A 10 1.48 9.07 36.66
C TYR A 10 0.26 10.00 36.75
N LYS A 11 0.02 10.58 37.93
CA LYS A 11 -0.82 11.77 38.05
C LYS A 11 -0.22 12.86 37.15
N VAL A 12 -0.90 13.18 36.06
CA VAL A 12 -0.55 14.31 35.20
C VAL A 12 -0.64 15.58 36.05
N ARG A 13 0.51 16.17 36.41
CA ARG A 13 0.58 17.49 37.04
C ARG A 13 0.31 18.55 35.97
N THR A 14 -0.95 18.97 35.82
CA THR A 14 -1.33 20.23 35.18
C THR A 14 -1.13 21.37 36.17
N GLY A 15 0.09 21.89 36.26
CA GLY A 15 0.42 23.01 37.13
C GLY A 15 1.59 23.78 36.54
N ALA A 16 1.46 25.11 36.50
CA ALA A 16 2.51 26.00 36.00
C ALA A 16 3.85 25.70 36.68
N ARG A 17 4.91 25.53 35.89
CA ARG A 17 6.25 25.19 36.38
C ARG A 17 7.14 26.42 36.36
N THR A 18 8.16 26.43 37.22
CA THR A 18 9.29 27.37 37.09
C THR A 18 9.98 27.13 35.75
N ALA A 19 10.30 28.21 35.03
CA ALA A 19 10.97 28.17 33.73
C ALA A 19 12.26 27.35 33.75
N SER A 20 12.58 26.70 32.63
CA SER A 20 14.01 26.51 32.34
C SER A 20 14.63 27.90 32.14
N LYS A 21 15.85 28.11 32.61
CA LYS A 21 16.58 29.38 32.43
C LYS A 21 16.65 29.80 30.96
N GLY A 22 16.71 28.83 30.03
CA GLY A 22 16.69 29.07 28.59
C GLY A 22 15.38 29.68 28.09
N LEU A 23 14.23 29.07 28.42
CA LEU A 23 12.92 29.56 27.99
C LEU A 23 12.61 30.95 28.57
N GLU A 24 12.97 31.19 29.82
CA GLU A 24 12.81 32.50 30.45
C GLU A 24 13.62 33.59 29.72
N LYS A 25 14.91 33.32 29.45
CA LYS A 25 15.79 34.23 28.70
C LYS A 25 15.22 34.51 27.32
N GLU A 26 14.68 33.50 26.65
CA GLU A 26 14.08 33.62 25.34
C GLU A 26 12.82 34.49 25.35
N LEU A 27 11.87 34.23 26.25
CA LEU A 27 10.63 35.01 26.37
C LEU A 27 10.91 36.48 26.73
N LYS A 28 11.85 36.75 27.65
CA LYS A 28 12.29 38.12 27.95
C LYS A 28 12.89 38.81 26.73
N ARG A 29 13.73 38.12 25.96
CA ARG A 29 14.29 38.66 24.72
C ARG A 29 13.18 39.03 23.72
N LYS A 30 12.19 38.17 23.52
CA LYS A 30 11.04 38.44 22.65
C LYS A 30 10.19 39.61 23.16
N ALA A 31 9.93 39.69 24.47
CA ALA A 31 9.22 40.78 25.10
C ALA A 31 9.93 42.15 24.94
N ARG A 32 11.27 42.20 25.03
CA ARG A 32 12.05 43.41 24.75
C ARG A 32 11.91 43.87 23.30
N ARG A 33 11.94 42.93 22.35
CA ARG A 33 11.72 43.25 20.92
C ARG A 33 10.30 43.76 20.67
N LEU A 34 9.28 43.16 21.28
CA LEU A 34 7.90 43.64 21.21
C LEU A 34 7.73 45.05 21.80
N ALA A 35 8.46 45.38 22.87
CA ALA A 35 8.50 46.72 23.45
C ALA A 35 9.17 47.77 22.53
N GLN A 36 10.05 47.33 21.63
CA GLN A 36 10.69 48.19 20.63
C GLN A 36 9.83 48.35 19.37
N ASP A 37 9.18 47.27 18.93
CA ASP A 37 8.35 47.27 17.74
C ASP A 37 7.06 46.44 17.97
N PRO A 38 5.89 47.10 18.11
CA PRO A 38 4.61 46.43 18.31
C PRO A 38 4.12 45.73 17.04
N THR A 39 4.62 46.10 15.86
CA THR A 39 4.17 45.52 14.57
C THR A 39 4.59 44.07 14.43
N LEU A 40 5.64 43.64 15.16
CA LEU A 40 6.04 42.24 15.28
C LEU A 40 4.91 41.33 15.76
N ALA A 41 3.97 41.86 16.55
CA ALA A 41 2.80 41.13 17.02
C ALA A 41 1.76 40.91 15.92
N LEU A 42 1.75 41.70 14.83
CA LEU A 42 0.69 41.74 13.82
C LEU A 42 1.04 40.93 12.57
N PRO A 43 0.06 40.37 11.85
CA PRO A 43 0.32 39.81 10.53
C PRO A 43 0.61 40.92 9.51
N ARG A 44 1.36 40.59 8.45
CA ARG A 44 1.50 41.48 7.30
C ARG A 44 0.22 41.41 6.47
N CYS A 45 -0.50 42.52 6.32
CA CYS A 45 -1.71 42.56 5.51
C CYS A 45 -1.40 43.06 4.09
N THR A 46 -1.89 42.36 3.05
CA THR A 46 -1.74 42.81 1.64
C THR A 46 -2.75 43.89 1.27
N VAL A 47 -3.81 43.99 2.06
CA VAL A 47 -4.84 45.02 1.96
C VAL A 47 -5.06 45.64 3.32
N ASP A 48 -5.67 46.80 3.32
CA ASP A 48 -6.05 47.49 4.54
C ASP A 48 -7.18 46.75 5.28
N VAL A 49 -6.87 46.16 6.43
CA VAL A 49 -7.84 45.42 7.27
C VAL A 49 -8.12 46.22 8.55
N PRO A 50 -9.33 46.80 8.71
CA PRO A 50 -9.66 47.67 9.84
C PRO A 50 -9.38 47.07 11.22
N LEU A 51 -9.58 45.75 11.37
CA LEU A 51 -9.26 45.03 12.61
C LEU A 51 -7.78 45.21 13.02
N PHE A 52 -6.85 44.91 12.10
CA PHE A 52 -5.42 44.91 12.42
C PHE A 52 -4.86 46.33 12.53
N ARG A 53 -5.40 47.28 11.76
CA ARG A 53 -5.08 48.71 11.86
C ARG A 53 -5.54 49.33 13.17
N ASN A 54 -6.74 48.99 13.62
CA ASN A 54 -7.23 49.43 14.94
C ASN A 54 -6.45 48.74 16.07
N LEU A 55 -6.07 47.48 15.90
CA LEU A 55 -5.22 46.78 16.86
C LEU A 55 -3.84 47.44 16.94
N GLU A 56 -3.21 47.77 15.81
CA GLU A 56 -1.92 48.44 15.76
C GLU A 56 -1.90 49.74 16.58
N LYS A 57 -2.92 50.59 16.40
CA LYS A 57 -3.08 51.82 17.21
C LYS A 57 -3.08 51.50 18.71
N LYS A 58 -3.88 50.53 19.14
CA LYS A 58 -3.92 50.08 20.54
C LYS A 58 -2.57 49.54 21.03
N LEU A 59 -1.86 48.78 20.20
CA LEU A 59 -0.54 48.24 20.59
C LEU A 59 0.49 49.37 20.74
N ARG A 60 0.47 50.37 19.86
CA ARG A 60 1.32 51.57 19.96
C ARG A 60 0.99 52.40 21.20
N ASP A 61 -0.28 52.55 21.54
CA ASP A 61 -0.70 53.21 22.79
C ASP A 61 -0.16 52.47 24.02
N ILE A 62 -0.25 51.13 24.03
CA ILE A 62 0.32 50.32 25.11
C ILE A 62 1.85 50.44 25.14
N GLN A 63 2.50 50.40 23.98
CA GLN A 63 3.95 50.53 23.84
C GLN A 63 4.46 51.88 24.39
N SER A 64 3.73 52.98 24.17
CA SER A 64 4.11 54.30 24.68
C SER A 64 4.22 54.36 26.21
N ARG A 65 3.59 53.39 26.90
CA ARG A 65 3.57 53.25 28.37
C ARG A 65 4.26 51.97 28.84
N LYS A 66 5.14 51.40 28.01
CA LYS A 66 5.85 50.14 28.27
C LYS A 66 6.64 50.10 29.59
N ASP A 67 7.06 51.25 30.10
CA ASP A 67 7.85 51.35 31.34
C ASP A 67 6.95 51.46 32.59
N SER A 68 5.64 51.64 32.43
CA SER A 68 4.69 51.70 33.55
C SER A 68 4.09 50.32 33.85
N ARG A 69 4.67 49.61 34.83
CA ARG A 69 4.17 48.30 35.29
C ARG A 69 2.69 48.35 35.67
N SER A 70 2.26 49.33 36.47
CA SER A 70 0.86 49.46 36.91
C SER A 70 -0.12 49.63 35.73
N TYR A 71 0.28 50.40 34.71
CA TYR A 71 -0.52 50.54 33.49
C TYR A 71 -0.62 49.21 32.72
N LEU A 72 0.51 48.54 32.51
CA LEU A 72 0.54 47.25 31.81
C LEU A 72 -0.29 46.18 32.53
N GLU A 73 -0.27 46.14 33.87
CA GLU A 73 -1.12 45.23 34.66
C GLU A 73 -2.62 45.47 34.45
N LYS A 74 -3.04 46.73 34.31
CA LYS A 74 -4.42 47.09 33.97
C LYS A 74 -4.76 46.71 32.53
N ALA A 75 -3.90 47.10 31.58
CA ALA A 75 -4.07 46.83 30.16
C ALA A 75 -4.05 45.33 29.82
N ALA A 76 -3.40 44.51 30.64
CA ALA A 76 -3.38 43.06 30.50
C ALA A 76 -4.69 42.39 31.00
N LYS A 77 -5.56 43.11 31.75
CA LYS A 77 -6.78 42.56 32.36
C LYS A 77 -8.05 42.90 31.57
N SER A 78 -8.18 44.10 31.03
CA SER A 78 -9.40 44.60 30.37
C SER A 78 -9.18 45.00 28.90
N GLY A 79 -10.28 45.15 28.14
CA GLY A 79 -10.25 45.57 26.74
C GLY A 79 -10.04 44.43 25.73
N ASP A 80 -9.38 44.76 24.61
CA ASP A 80 -9.18 43.87 23.48
C ASP A 80 -8.31 42.65 23.85
N LYS A 81 -8.75 41.45 23.45
CA LYS A 81 -8.08 40.19 23.81
C LYS A 81 -6.64 40.08 23.30
N LEU A 82 -6.32 40.64 22.14
CA LEU A 82 -4.97 40.62 21.57
C LEU A 82 -4.09 41.70 22.22
N ALA A 83 -4.67 42.88 22.47
CA ALA A 83 -3.98 43.94 23.21
C ALA A 83 -3.62 43.50 24.65
N ARG A 84 -4.51 42.75 25.31
CA ARG A 84 -4.24 42.14 26.62
C ARG A 84 -3.06 41.16 26.58
N ALA A 85 -2.97 40.33 25.54
CA ALA A 85 -1.83 39.42 25.36
C ALA A 85 -0.52 40.18 25.15
N TYR A 86 -0.55 41.26 24.36
CA TYR A 86 0.61 42.11 24.13
C TYR A 86 1.07 42.82 25.41
N ALA A 87 0.16 43.45 26.15
CA ALA A 87 0.48 44.05 27.46
C ALA A 87 1.05 43.02 28.44
N GLY A 88 0.46 41.82 28.46
CA GLY A 88 0.97 40.68 29.23
C GLY A 88 2.39 40.25 28.84
N ALA A 89 2.73 40.27 27.55
CA ALA A 89 4.09 40.01 27.08
C ALA A 89 5.06 41.11 27.54
N LEU A 90 4.65 42.39 27.52
CA LEU A 90 5.51 43.49 27.98
C LEU A 90 5.77 43.46 29.49
N LEU A 91 4.81 42.97 30.29
CA LEU A 91 5.00 42.78 31.75
C LEU A 91 6.21 41.90 32.09
N LEU A 92 6.58 40.98 31.20
CA LEU A 92 7.75 40.11 31.40
C LEU A 92 9.07 40.89 31.51
N ASN A 93 9.12 42.13 30.99
CA ASN A 93 10.28 43.01 31.13
C ASN A 93 10.41 43.61 32.54
N HIS A 94 9.34 43.57 33.34
CA HIS A 94 9.25 44.10 34.70
C HIS A 94 9.39 43.01 35.78
N GLU A 95 9.72 41.78 35.38
CA GLU A 95 9.84 40.63 36.27
C GLU A 95 11.29 40.13 36.33
N ASP A 96 11.85 40.07 37.55
CA ASP A 96 13.17 39.46 37.78
C ASP A 96 13.15 37.97 37.45
N LYS A 97 12.03 37.30 37.74
CA LYS A 97 11.81 35.88 37.45
C LYS A 97 10.40 35.67 36.89
N ILE A 98 10.28 35.07 35.69
CA ILE A 98 8.97 34.75 35.10
C ILE A 98 8.31 33.62 35.90
N GLN A 99 7.31 33.97 36.72
CA GLN A 99 6.46 33.02 37.41
C GLN A 99 5.27 32.62 36.53
N TYR A 100 4.76 31.39 36.68
CA TYR A 100 3.59 30.87 35.97
C TYR A 100 3.79 30.66 34.45
N LEU A 101 4.76 29.84 34.07
CA LEU A 101 4.86 29.35 32.69
C LEU A 101 3.98 28.13 32.45
N ALA A 102 3.44 28.06 31.24
CA ALA A 102 2.69 26.93 30.73
C ALA A 102 3.30 26.47 29.40
N VAL A 103 2.93 25.24 29.03
CA VAL A 103 3.26 24.65 27.73
C VAL A 103 1.96 24.47 26.97
N MET A 104 1.87 25.05 25.79
CA MET A 104 0.79 24.82 24.85
C MET A 104 1.22 23.72 23.89
N ARG A 105 0.51 22.58 23.92
CA ARG A 105 0.70 21.51 22.94
C ARG A 105 0.02 21.89 21.64
N THR A 106 0.75 21.84 20.53
CA THR A 106 0.23 22.14 19.20
C THR A 106 0.54 21.01 18.23
N PRO A 107 -0.16 20.92 17.09
CA PRO A 107 0.20 19.99 16.02
C PRO A 107 1.64 20.19 15.49
N PHE A 108 2.24 21.35 15.74
CA PHE A 108 3.59 21.72 15.30
C PHE A 108 4.64 21.57 16.40
N GLY A 109 4.27 21.01 17.55
CA GLY A 109 5.13 20.83 18.72
C GLY A 109 4.68 21.62 19.95
N ASP A 110 5.39 21.41 21.05
CA ASP A 110 5.14 22.05 22.34
C ASP A 110 5.75 23.45 22.37
N VAL A 111 4.98 24.45 22.82
CA VAL A 111 5.43 25.84 22.92
C VAL A 111 5.28 26.36 24.34
N GLY A 112 6.39 26.83 24.90
CA GLY A 112 6.40 27.53 26.19
C GLY A 112 5.86 28.95 26.08
N TYR A 113 5.06 29.37 27.06
CA TYR A 113 4.56 30.74 27.17
C TYR A 113 4.26 31.10 28.62
N ALA A 114 4.25 32.40 28.92
CA ALA A 114 3.89 32.95 30.23
C ALA A 114 2.40 33.21 30.34
N LEU A 115 1.82 32.85 31.48
CA LEU A 115 0.43 33.18 31.84
C LEU A 115 0.38 34.62 32.35
N ARG A 116 0.65 35.59 31.46
CA ARG A 116 0.52 37.02 31.73
C ARG A 116 -0.46 37.65 30.74
N GLY A 117 -1.52 38.23 31.27
CA GLY A 117 -2.68 38.73 30.52
C GLY A 117 -3.89 37.82 30.64
N SER A 118 -5.07 38.43 30.78
CA SER A 118 -6.35 37.74 30.92
C SER A 118 -6.98 37.50 29.54
N THR A 119 -6.53 36.45 28.84
CA THR A 119 -7.03 36.08 27.52
C THR A 119 -6.74 34.60 27.24
N THR A 120 -7.08 34.11 26.04
CA THR A 120 -6.91 32.70 25.71
C THR A 120 -5.44 32.32 25.57
N LYS A 121 -5.11 31.05 25.83
CA LYS A 121 -3.74 30.52 25.73
C LYS A 121 -3.14 30.70 24.33
N GLU A 122 -3.94 30.59 23.28
CA GLU A 122 -3.52 30.75 21.88
C GLU A 122 -3.06 32.18 21.61
N LYS A 123 -3.79 33.17 22.15
CA LYS A 123 -3.42 34.59 22.05
C LYS A 123 -2.16 34.89 22.85
N LEU A 124 -2.05 34.39 24.08
CA LEU A 124 -0.83 34.57 24.89
C LEU A 124 0.39 33.95 24.21
N ALA A 125 0.29 32.68 23.82
CA ALA A 125 1.39 31.95 23.21
C ALA A 125 1.77 32.51 21.84
N GLY A 126 0.80 32.86 21.00
CA GLY A 126 1.03 33.41 19.65
C GLY A 126 1.68 34.79 19.66
N ILE A 127 1.29 35.68 20.58
CA ILE A 127 1.93 37.00 20.71
C ILE A 127 3.35 36.88 21.30
N GLN A 128 3.53 36.05 22.33
CA GLN A 128 4.85 35.89 22.97
C GLN A 128 5.86 35.19 22.06
N ASN A 129 5.41 34.33 21.15
CA ASN A 129 6.23 33.60 20.18
C ASN A 129 5.96 34.08 18.75
N TYR A 130 5.87 35.41 18.56
CA TYR A 130 5.57 36.03 17.27
C TYR A 130 6.55 35.67 16.14
N ASP A 131 7.76 35.24 16.49
CA ASP A 131 8.84 34.84 15.59
C ASP A 131 8.67 33.43 15.03
N ASN A 132 7.69 32.66 15.52
CA ASN A 132 7.23 31.43 14.89
C ASN A 132 5.89 31.69 14.19
N PRO A 133 5.86 31.76 12.84
CA PRO A 133 4.65 32.11 12.09
C PRO A 133 3.44 31.20 12.35
N ARG A 134 3.66 29.88 12.47
CA ARG A 134 2.57 28.92 12.75
C ARG A 134 1.94 29.16 14.11
N ILE A 135 2.77 29.48 15.11
CA ILE A 135 2.30 29.78 16.46
C ILE A 135 1.67 31.17 16.54
N LYS A 136 2.26 32.16 15.86
CA LYS A 136 1.70 33.51 15.73
C LYS A 136 0.30 33.48 15.11
N MET A 137 0.08 32.67 14.07
CA MET A 137 -1.24 32.51 13.44
C MET A 137 -2.31 32.07 14.45
N MET A 138 -1.96 31.24 15.44
CA MET A 138 -2.91 30.76 16.46
C MET A 138 -3.55 31.90 17.25
N ALA A 139 -2.85 33.04 17.44
CA ALA A 139 -3.39 34.19 18.13
C ALA A 139 -4.65 34.75 17.46
N PHE A 140 -4.76 34.58 16.14
CA PHE A 140 -5.78 35.24 15.30
C PHE A 140 -6.93 34.32 14.87
N LEU A 141 -6.93 33.04 15.25
CA LEU A 141 -7.94 32.08 14.75
C LEU A 141 -9.38 32.48 15.07
N GLU A 142 -9.62 33.07 16.24
CA GLU A 142 -10.94 33.57 16.64
C GLU A 142 -11.40 34.72 15.72
N GLU A 143 -10.49 35.66 15.44
CA GLU A 143 -10.70 36.81 14.59
C GLU A 143 -10.90 36.40 13.13
N VAL A 144 -10.07 35.49 12.63
CA VAL A 144 -10.17 34.86 11.31
C VAL A 144 -11.54 34.26 11.10
N LYS A 145 -12.02 33.45 12.04
CA LYS A 145 -13.34 32.81 11.96
C LYS A 145 -14.47 33.82 12.03
N LYS A 146 -14.46 34.73 13.02
CA LYS A 146 -15.54 35.72 13.24
C LYS A 146 -15.66 36.72 12.10
N LYS A 147 -14.52 37.16 11.57
CA LYS A 147 -14.46 38.17 10.53
C LYS A 147 -14.33 37.55 9.14
N LYS A 148 -14.36 36.21 9.00
CA LYS A 148 -14.15 35.47 7.73
C LYS A 148 -12.96 36.03 6.96
N LEU A 149 -11.81 36.09 7.62
CA LEU A 149 -10.56 36.56 7.02
C LEU A 149 -9.75 35.38 6.49
N PHE A 150 -8.84 35.68 5.57
CA PHE A 150 -7.84 34.73 5.10
C PHE A 150 -6.47 35.11 5.63
N MET A 151 -5.81 34.13 6.24
CA MET A 151 -4.43 34.25 6.68
C MET A 151 -3.64 33.05 6.18
N PHE A 152 -2.40 33.29 5.80
CA PHE A 152 -1.49 32.29 5.28
C PHE A 152 -0.16 32.35 6.00
N VAL A 153 0.49 31.21 6.10
CA VAL A 153 1.78 31.06 6.78
C VAL A 153 2.88 30.80 5.76
N THR A 154 3.94 31.59 5.84
CA THR A 154 5.22 31.31 5.17
C THR A 154 6.23 30.82 6.21
N ASP A 155 7.45 30.52 5.78
CA ASP A 155 8.51 30.11 6.71
C ASP A 155 8.93 31.28 7.64
N ASN A 156 8.67 32.53 7.24
CA ASN A 156 9.15 33.73 7.92
C ASN A 156 8.05 34.59 8.55
N GLU A 157 6.82 34.53 8.03
CA GLU A 157 5.76 35.45 8.46
C GLU A 157 4.35 34.88 8.31
N VAL A 158 3.38 35.63 8.83
CA VAL A 158 1.95 35.39 8.63
C VAL A 158 1.40 36.52 7.75
N ILE A 159 0.84 36.17 6.60
CA ILE A 159 0.27 37.09 5.62
C ILE A 159 -1.25 37.07 5.78
N CYS A 160 -1.89 38.23 5.85
CA CYS A 160 -3.34 38.37 5.78
C CYS A 160 -3.75 39.00 4.44
N THR A 161 -4.66 38.35 3.73
CA THR A 161 -5.20 38.84 2.46
C THR A 161 -6.60 39.45 2.61
N GLY A 162 -7.01 39.73 3.85
CA GLY A 162 -8.33 40.24 4.16
C GLY A 162 -9.42 39.24 3.78
N LYS A 163 -10.17 39.55 2.73
CA LYS A 163 -11.28 38.75 2.21
C LYS A 163 -10.95 37.94 0.96
N ASP A 164 -9.75 38.13 0.42
CA ASP A 164 -9.31 37.42 -0.77
C ASP A 164 -8.85 36.00 -0.38
N PRO A 165 -9.53 34.95 -0.87
CA PRO A 165 -9.15 33.56 -0.58
C PRO A 165 -7.88 33.11 -1.31
N LYS A 166 -7.34 33.90 -2.24
CA LYS A 166 -6.19 33.53 -3.05
C LYS A 166 -4.89 33.50 -2.24
N PRO A 167 -4.18 32.36 -2.17
CA PRO A 167 -2.91 32.28 -1.46
C PRO A 167 -1.81 33.12 -2.15
N PRO A 168 -0.96 33.82 -1.39
CA PRO A 168 0.22 34.50 -1.92
C PRO A 168 1.22 33.53 -2.57
N LYS A 169 2.03 34.02 -3.52
CA LYS A 169 3.07 33.21 -4.20
C LYS A 169 4.09 32.63 -3.21
N GLU A 170 4.39 33.38 -2.16
CA GLU A 170 5.30 32.99 -1.07
C GLU A 170 4.83 31.71 -0.35
N VAL A 171 3.54 31.38 -0.43
CA VAL A 171 2.96 30.13 0.10
C VAL A 171 2.99 29.03 -0.96
N LEU A 172 2.69 29.39 -2.22
CA LEU A 172 2.54 28.47 -3.34
C LEU A 172 3.88 27.95 -3.90
N ASP A 173 4.88 28.81 -4.05
CA ASP A 173 6.19 28.49 -4.64
C ASP A 173 6.93 27.35 -3.91
N PRO A 174 6.96 27.28 -2.57
CA PRO A 174 7.59 26.17 -1.86
C PRO A 174 6.73 24.89 -1.80
N LEU A 175 5.47 24.90 -2.28
CA LEU A 175 4.59 23.73 -2.18
C LEU A 175 5.16 22.45 -2.79
N PRO A 176 5.80 22.43 -3.98
CA PRO A 176 6.36 21.19 -4.52
C PRO A 176 7.32 20.51 -3.53
N LYS A 177 8.19 21.28 -2.86
CA LYS A 177 9.09 20.73 -1.84
C LYS A 177 8.35 20.26 -0.59
N ARG A 178 7.29 20.96 -0.17
CA ARG A 178 6.47 20.64 1.00
C ARG A 178 5.59 19.40 0.80
N LEU A 179 5.15 19.15 -0.44
CA LEU A 179 4.29 18.02 -0.81
C LEU A 179 5.05 16.72 -1.06
N GLY A 180 6.37 16.68 -0.88
CA GLY A 180 7.15 15.45 -0.95
C GLY A 180 8.27 15.46 -1.98
N LYS A 181 9.16 14.47 -1.87
CA LYS A 181 10.36 14.36 -2.70
C LYS A 181 9.99 14.04 -4.14
N GLY A 182 10.44 14.87 -5.08
CA GLY A 182 10.27 14.63 -6.51
C GLY A 182 9.03 15.25 -7.13
N MET A 183 8.13 15.84 -6.34
CA MET A 183 7.00 16.61 -6.86
C MET A 183 7.51 17.79 -7.69
N LYS A 184 6.93 18.00 -8.88
CA LYS A 184 7.32 19.06 -9.82
C LYS A 184 6.13 19.94 -10.17
N ARG A 185 6.38 21.25 -10.30
CA ARG A 185 5.39 22.21 -10.79
C ARG A 185 5.51 22.37 -12.30
N VAL A 186 4.39 22.21 -13.00
CA VAL A 186 4.22 22.47 -14.43
C VAL A 186 3.01 23.38 -14.58
N GLY A 187 3.24 24.67 -14.84
CA GLY A 187 2.17 25.69 -14.83
C GLY A 187 1.39 25.71 -13.51
N ASN A 188 0.08 25.49 -13.60
CA ASN A 188 -0.86 25.43 -12.47
C ASN A 188 -1.08 24.01 -11.94
N THR A 189 -0.13 23.10 -12.15
CA THR A 189 -0.22 21.74 -11.64
C THR A 189 1.07 21.34 -10.92
N ILE A 190 0.95 20.73 -9.74
CA ILE A 190 2.05 20.05 -9.04
C ILE A 190 1.80 18.55 -9.15
N ILE A 191 2.75 17.80 -9.70
CA ILE A 191 2.57 16.37 -10.00
C ILE A 191 3.72 15.52 -9.47
N SER A 192 3.42 14.27 -9.14
CA SER A 192 4.46 13.25 -8.90
C SER A 192 5.24 12.94 -10.20
N PRO A 193 6.50 12.48 -10.12
CA PRO A 193 7.38 12.32 -11.28
C PRO A 193 6.84 11.43 -12.40
N ASP A 194 5.98 10.50 -12.05
CA ASP A 194 5.42 9.46 -12.88
C ASP A 194 4.11 9.85 -13.57
N LEU A 195 3.48 10.94 -13.15
CA LEU A 195 2.26 11.45 -13.78
C LEU A 195 2.57 12.46 -14.88
N GLU A 196 1.66 12.55 -15.86
CA GLU A 196 1.74 13.50 -16.96
C GLU A 196 0.74 14.65 -16.78
N PRO A 197 1.13 15.92 -17.01
CA PRO A 197 0.23 17.07 -16.85
C PRO A 197 -1.05 16.99 -17.71
N GLY A 198 -0.94 16.47 -18.93
CA GLY A 198 -2.08 16.31 -19.84
C GLY A 198 -3.11 15.29 -19.36
N ILE A 199 -2.67 14.27 -18.63
CA ILE A 199 -3.55 13.26 -18.00
C ILE A 199 -4.27 13.88 -16.82
N VAL A 200 -3.54 14.57 -15.93
CA VAL A 200 -4.10 15.18 -14.71
C VAL A 200 -5.12 16.27 -15.03
N SER A 201 -4.78 17.21 -15.92
CA SER A 201 -5.66 18.34 -16.28
C SER A 201 -7.00 17.92 -16.85
N LYS A 202 -7.04 16.80 -17.57
CA LYS A 202 -8.25 16.22 -18.17
C LYS A 202 -8.90 15.13 -17.31
N ARG A 203 -8.36 14.83 -16.13
CA ARG A 203 -8.78 13.74 -15.23
C ARG A 203 -8.88 12.38 -15.95
N LEU A 204 -7.94 12.11 -16.86
CA LEU A 204 -7.94 10.89 -17.67
C LEU A 204 -7.40 9.70 -16.87
N PRO A 205 -7.86 8.46 -17.16
CA PRO A 205 -7.23 7.25 -16.64
C PRO A 205 -5.73 7.18 -16.92
N PHE A 206 -4.99 6.53 -16.02
CA PHE A 206 -3.54 6.33 -16.11
C PHE A 206 -3.19 4.86 -15.85
N ARG A 207 -1.91 4.48 -15.96
CA ARG A 207 -1.43 3.10 -15.70
C ARG A 207 -1.69 2.62 -14.27
N GLU A 208 -1.99 3.53 -13.36
CA GLU A 208 -2.43 3.24 -11.99
C GLU A 208 -3.40 4.33 -11.51
N PRO A 209 -4.21 4.05 -10.49
CA PRO A 209 -5.07 5.05 -9.87
C PRO A 209 -4.26 6.22 -9.28
N TYR A 210 -4.86 7.41 -9.30
CA TYR A 210 -4.23 8.61 -8.75
C TYR A 210 -5.24 9.56 -8.11
N LEU A 211 -4.72 10.42 -7.25
CA LEU A 211 -5.46 11.46 -6.54
C LEU A 211 -5.16 12.82 -7.18
N VAL A 212 -6.16 13.69 -7.24
CA VAL A 212 -5.99 15.12 -7.51
C VAL A 212 -6.68 15.91 -6.40
N VAL A 213 -5.91 16.78 -5.74
CA VAL A 213 -6.43 17.78 -4.82
C VAL A 213 -6.28 19.14 -5.47
N ARG A 214 -7.38 19.84 -5.67
CA ARG A 214 -7.38 21.18 -6.24
C ARG A 214 -7.58 22.21 -5.14
N TRP A 215 -6.68 23.19 -5.06
CA TRP A 215 -6.85 24.36 -4.22
C TRP A 215 -7.53 25.45 -5.05
N GLU A 216 -8.85 25.59 -4.89
CA GLU A 216 -9.71 26.34 -5.81
C GLU A 216 -9.30 27.81 -5.99
N PRO A 217 -9.06 28.61 -4.93
CA PRO A 217 -8.68 30.02 -5.08
C PRO A 217 -7.29 30.21 -5.71
N ALA A 218 -6.43 29.20 -5.64
CA ALA A 218 -5.12 29.21 -6.28
C ALA A 218 -5.16 28.71 -7.73
N GLU A 219 -6.30 28.15 -8.17
CA GLU A 219 -6.45 27.42 -9.43
C GLU A 219 -5.35 26.37 -9.63
N LEU A 220 -4.93 25.73 -8.53
CA LEU A 220 -3.76 24.86 -8.48
C LEU A 220 -4.18 23.41 -8.25
N ASP A 221 -3.90 22.55 -9.22
CA ASP A 221 -4.08 21.11 -9.09
C ASP A 221 -2.81 20.48 -8.49
N MET A 222 -2.98 19.57 -7.54
CA MET A 222 -1.90 18.80 -6.91
C MET A 222 -2.23 17.33 -7.04
N ALA A 223 -1.46 16.59 -7.84
CA ALA A 223 -1.77 15.22 -8.19
C ALA A 223 -0.66 14.24 -7.82
N ARG A 224 -1.07 13.04 -7.40
CA ARG A 224 -0.15 12.00 -6.96
C ARG A 224 -0.68 10.61 -7.30
N SER A 225 0.15 9.77 -7.89
CA SER A 225 -0.17 8.37 -8.17
C SER A 225 -0.24 7.52 -6.90
N LEU A 226 -0.86 6.34 -6.98
CA LEU A 226 -0.91 5.39 -5.87
C LEU A 226 0.50 5.00 -5.39
N THR A 227 1.40 4.66 -6.32
CA THR A 227 2.78 4.29 -6.02
C THR A 227 3.51 5.39 -5.26
N HIS A 228 3.42 6.65 -5.72
CA HIS A 228 4.08 7.75 -5.04
C HIS A 228 3.39 8.08 -3.69
N SER A 229 2.07 7.91 -3.60
CA SER A 229 1.31 8.09 -2.36
C SER A 229 1.62 7.04 -1.29
N ARG A 230 2.10 5.85 -1.68
CA ARG A 230 2.58 4.83 -0.73
C ARG A 230 3.98 5.13 -0.20
N GLN A 231 4.80 5.79 -1.01
CA GLN A 231 6.15 6.22 -0.61
C GLN A 231 6.13 7.46 0.30
N ASN A 232 5.03 8.21 0.31
CA ASN A 232 4.84 9.40 1.12
C ASN A 232 3.60 9.22 2.00
N GLU A 233 3.81 8.89 3.28
CA GLU A 233 2.72 8.81 4.26
C GLU A 233 2.28 10.21 4.71
N ASP A 234 1.70 10.98 3.80
CA ASP A 234 1.09 12.28 4.07
C ASP A 234 -0.30 12.42 3.40
N ASN A 235 -0.90 13.59 3.61
CA ASN A 235 -2.17 14.00 3.01
C ASN A 235 -1.94 15.37 2.37
N ILE A 236 -2.04 15.46 1.03
CA ILE A 236 -1.81 16.72 0.28
C ILE A 236 -2.69 17.85 0.83
N PHE A 237 -3.99 17.60 1.04
CA PHE A 237 -4.90 18.59 1.60
C PHE A 237 -4.42 19.08 2.97
N ALA A 238 -4.09 18.18 3.90
CA ALA A 238 -3.67 18.53 5.25
C ALA A 238 -2.37 19.33 5.24
N THR A 239 -1.42 18.97 4.36
CA THR A 239 -0.19 19.73 4.14
C THR A 239 -0.50 21.15 3.71
N CYS A 240 -1.37 21.36 2.70
CA CYS A 240 -1.78 22.70 2.26
C CYS A 240 -2.56 23.47 3.33
N ALA A 241 -3.54 22.81 3.97
CA ALA A 241 -4.38 23.37 5.02
C ALA A 241 -3.55 23.87 6.22
N SER A 242 -2.40 23.25 6.50
CA SER A 242 -1.50 23.70 7.59
C SER A 242 -0.90 25.11 7.37
N TYR A 243 -0.93 25.63 6.14
CA TYR A 243 -0.45 26.96 5.78
C TYR A 243 -1.57 27.99 5.59
N MET A 244 -2.81 27.66 5.93
CA MET A 244 -3.98 28.52 5.75
C MET A 244 -4.83 28.55 7.02
N ALA A 245 -5.35 29.73 7.37
CA ALA A 245 -6.40 29.89 8.35
C ALA A 245 -7.56 30.68 7.73
N THR A 246 -8.75 30.10 7.85
CA THR A 246 -10.04 30.67 7.43
C THR A 246 -11.16 30.05 8.30
N ASP A 247 -12.41 30.41 8.04
CA ASP A 247 -13.56 29.89 8.79
C ASP A 247 -13.88 28.42 8.46
N ARG A 248 -13.68 28.00 7.20
CA ARG A 248 -13.86 26.62 6.72
C ARG A 248 -12.82 26.28 5.65
N ILE A 249 -11.70 25.64 6.03
CA ILE A 249 -10.61 25.38 5.07
C ILE A 249 -11.04 24.43 3.96
N SER A 250 -11.74 23.33 4.29
CA SER A 250 -12.13 22.29 3.33
C SER A 250 -13.02 22.80 2.19
N SER A 251 -13.78 23.88 2.37
CA SER A 251 -14.62 24.43 1.28
C SER A 251 -13.85 25.11 0.16
N TYR A 252 -12.53 25.30 0.32
CA TYR A 252 -11.65 25.87 -0.70
C TYR A 252 -10.84 24.80 -1.44
N PHE A 253 -11.17 23.52 -1.21
CA PHE A 253 -10.52 22.38 -1.86
C PHE A 253 -11.56 21.45 -2.49
N SER A 254 -11.21 20.92 -3.65
CA SER A 254 -11.92 19.79 -4.24
C SER A 254 -10.96 18.61 -4.43
N VAL A 255 -11.52 17.40 -4.42
CA VAL A 255 -10.75 16.16 -4.45
C VAL A 255 -11.36 15.22 -5.47
N ASP A 256 -10.55 14.81 -6.43
CA ASP A 256 -10.89 13.80 -7.43
C ASP A 256 -10.01 12.57 -7.23
N VAL A 257 -10.60 11.38 -7.27
CA VAL A 257 -9.85 10.12 -7.24
C VAL A 257 -10.13 9.35 -8.51
N ILE A 258 -9.09 9.18 -9.33
CA ILE A 258 -9.21 8.63 -10.67
C ILE A 258 -8.83 7.16 -10.58
N VAL A 259 -9.86 6.32 -10.45
CA VAL A 259 -9.74 4.86 -10.27
C VAL A 259 -10.16 4.08 -11.50
N LYS A 260 -10.69 4.76 -12.52
CA LYS A 260 -11.09 4.11 -13.76
C LYS A 260 -9.85 3.59 -14.50
N PRO A 261 -9.90 2.37 -15.08
CA PRO A 261 -8.81 1.84 -15.87
C PRO A 261 -8.71 2.56 -17.21
N MET A 262 -7.55 2.44 -17.84
CA MET A 262 -7.35 2.85 -19.23
C MET A 262 -8.23 2.00 -20.15
N CYS A 263 -9.17 2.64 -20.86
CA CYS A 263 -10.15 1.95 -21.70
C CYS A 263 -10.35 2.70 -23.02
N THR A 264 -10.33 1.97 -24.14
CA THR A 264 -10.57 2.50 -25.48
C THR A 264 -12.02 2.34 -25.94
N ARG A 265 -12.82 1.54 -25.23
CA ARG A 265 -14.20 1.16 -25.60
C ARG A 265 -15.27 2.15 -25.15
N GLY A 266 -14.87 3.29 -24.59
CA GLY A 266 -15.78 4.39 -24.22
C GLY A 266 -16.78 4.05 -23.10
N SER A 267 -17.89 4.78 -23.06
CA SER A 267 -18.88 4.74 -21.97
C SER A 267 -19.73 3.47 -21.93
N SER A 268 -19.89 2.77 -23.06
CA SER A 268 -20.63 1.51 -23.15
C SER A 268 -19.87 0.31 -22.57
N CYS A 269 -18.57 0.46 -22.32
CA CYS A 269 -17.75 -0.60 -21.76
C CYS A 269 -18.23 -0.98 -20.35
N PRO A 270 -18.30 -2.29 -20.01
CA PRO A 270 -18.70 -2.72 -18.66
C PRO A 270 -17.80 -2.21 -17.53
N CYS A 271 -16.60 -1.69 -17.83
CA CYS A 271 -15.75 -0.98 -16.86
C CYS A 271 -16.31 0.39 -16.41
N ASN A 272 -17.48 0.81 -16.90
CA ASN A 272 -18.18 2.00 -16.45
C ASN A 272 -19.46 1.60 -15.70
N PRO A 273 -19.35 1.01 -14.48
CA PRO A 273 -20.51 0.66 -13.71
C PRO A 273 -21.26 1.95 -13.31
N PRO A 274 -22.61 1.92 -13.24
CA PRO A 274 -23.38 3.07 -12.81
C PRO A 274 -22.95 3.49 -11.39
N PRO A 275 -23.09 4.77 -11.03
CA PRO A 275 -22.87 5.20 -9.66
C PRO A 275 -23.82 4.44 -8.72
N LYS A 276 -23.37 4.12 -7.50
CA LYS A 276 -24.25 3.52 -6.48
C LYS A 276 -25.45 4.43 -6.30
N LYS A 277 -26.67 3.92 -6.52
CA LYS A 277 -27.89 4.64 -6.16
C LYS A 277 -27.88 4.79 -4.64
N GLU A 278 -27.72 6.00 -4.13
CA GLU A 278 -27.93 6.26 -2.70
C GLU A 278 -29.34 5.75 -2.36
N LYS A 279 -29.46 4.81 -1.42
CA LYS A 279 -30.76 4.43 -0.89
C LYS A 279 -31.38 5.70 -0.32
N ARG A 280 -32.48 6.17 -0.91
CA ARG A 280 -33.25 7.28 -0.35
C ARG A 280 -33.90 6.76 0.94
N GLU A 281 -33.22 6.96 2.06
CA GLU A 281 -33.81 6.73 3.36
C GLU A 281 -35.02 7.65 3.53
N GLY A 282 -36.13 7.08 4.02
CA GLY A 282 -37.32 7.82 4.38
C GLY A 282 -37.00 8.93 5.40
N PHE A 283 -37.83 9.96 5.48
CA PHE A 283 -37.63 11.06 6.44
C PHE A 283 -37.52 10.55 7.88
N LEU A 284 -38.32 9.54 8.26
CA LEU A 284 -38.31 8.93 9.58
C LEU A 284 -37.02 8.13 9.88
N GLU A 285 -36.42 7.50 8.87
CA GLU A 285 -35.18 6.70 9.01
C GLU A 285 -33.94 7.58 9.23
N ARG A 286 -34.02 8.84 8.78
CA ARG A 286 -32.98 9.87 8.96
C ARG A 286 -33.04 10.57 10.31
N LEU A 287 -34.17 10.50 11.03
CA LEU A 287 -34.30 11.12 12.35
C LEU A 287 -33.43 10.37 13.36
N GLY A 288 -32.41 11.05 13.89
CA GLY A 288 -31.51 10.51 14.93
C GLY A 288 -30.27 9.77 14.42
N LYS A 289 -30.14 9.54 13.10
CA LYS A 289 -28.92 8.97 12.51
C LYS A 289 -28.00 10.09 12.01
N VAL A 290 -26.78 10.15 12.53
CA VAL A 290 -25.72 10.99 11.95
C VAL A 290 -25.21 10.27 10.70
N LYS A 291 -25.35 10.88 9.51
CA LYS A 291 -24.78 10.32 8.27
C LYS A 291 -23.27 10.13 8.49
N GLU A 292 -22.77 8.92 8.27
CA GLU A 292 -21.34 8.67 8.34
C GLU A 292 -20.61 9.52 7.30
N PRO A 293 -19.46 10.13 7.66
CA PRO A 293 -18.70 10.94 6.73
C PRO A 293 -18.18 10.07 5.58
N THR A 294 -18.28 10.60 4.37
CA THR A 294 -17.71 10.00 3.15
C THR A 294 -16.19 9.87 3.24
N ASN A 295 -15.59 9.08 2.35
CA ASN A 295 -14.12 8.97 2.29
C ASN A 295 -13.46 10.34 2.01
N ILE A 296 -14.06 11.14 1.13
CA ILE A 296 -13.58 12.49 0.80
C ILE A 296 -13.70 13.43 1.99
N GLU A 297 -14.80 13.40 2.75
CA GLU A 297 -14.95 14.21 3.96
C GLU A 297 -13.91 13.83 5.02
N ASN A 298 -13.70 12.54 5.28
CA ASN A 298 -12.64 12.09 6.19
C ASN A 298 -11.25 12.52 5.71
N TYR A 299 -11.01 12.52 4.40
CA TYR A 299 -9.76 13.00 3.80
C TYR A 299 -9.57 14.51 4.00
N LEU A 300 -10.62 15.31 3.75
CA LEU A 300 -10.65 16.77 3.94
C LEU A 300 -10.70 17.20 5.43
N GLU A 301 -10.81 16.26 6.35
CA GLU A 301 -10.57 16.47 7.78
C GLU A 301 -9.14 16.13 8.21
N GLY A 302 -8.30 15.67 7.27
CA GLY A 302 -6.93 15.23 7.53
C GLY A 302 -6.85 13.88 8.26
N LYS A 303 -7.93 13.09 8.27
CA LYS A 303 -8.00 11.79 8.97
C LYS A 303 -7.59 10.60 8.10
N MET A 304 -7.28 10.82 6.83
CA MET A 304 -6.96 9.77 5.87
C MET A 304 -5.74 10.17 5.03
N MET A 305 -4.84 9.23 4.79
CA MET A 305 -3.66 9.43 3.93
C MET A 305 -4.05 9.33 2.46
N ASP A 306 -3.25 9.92 1.56
CA ASP A 306 -3.53 9.91 0.12
C ASP A 306 -3.72 8.49 -0.45
N HIS A 307 -2.79 7.57 -0.17
CA HIS A 307 -2.88 6.20 -0.68
C HIS A 307 -4.11 5.46 -0.17
N ARG A 308 -4.54 5.72 1.08
CA ARG A 308 -5.72 5.10 1.67
C ARG A 308 -7.00 5.57 0.99
N LEU A 309 -7.08 6.84 0.62
CA LEU A 309 -8.22 7.35 -0.14
C LEU A 309 -8.29 6.67 -1.51
N ILE A 310 -7.16 6.60 -2.22
CA ILE A 310 -7.08 5.93 -3.53
C ILE A 310 -7.51 4.47 -3.43
N GLU A 311 -6.98 3.72 -2.46
CA GLU A 311 -7.31 2.30 -2.25
C GLU A 311 -8.79 2.08 -1.92
N LYS A 312 -9.38 2.93 -1.08
CA LYS A 312 -10.80 2.84 -0.72
C LYS A 312 -11.71 3.14 -1.91
N GLU A 313 -11.45 4.19 -2.66
CA GLU A 313 -12.22 4.51 -3.85
C GLU A 313 -12.07 3.45 -4.94
N ARG A 314 -10.87 2.87 -5.08
CA ARG A 314 -10.62 1.75 -5.99
C ARG A 314 -11.43 0.52 -5.58
N SER A 315 -11.42 0.17 -4.29
CA SER A 315 -12.18 -0.96 -3.75
C SER A 315 -13.68 -0.77 -3.95
N ALA A 316 -14.18 0.44 -3.72
CA ALA A 316 -15.58 0.79 -3.98
C ALA A 316 -15.94 0.72 -5.47
N TYR A 317 -14.99 1.03 -6.36
CA TYR A 317 -15.17 0.86 -7.81
C TYR A 317 -15.22 -0.62 -8.22
N GLU A 318 -14.31 -1.44 -7.71
CA GLU A 318 -14.28 -2.89 -7.98
C GLU A 318 -15.52 -3.59 -7.44
N GLU A 319 -16.03 -3.17 -6.28
CA GLU A 319 -17.29 -3.68 -5.72
C GLU A 319 -18.48 -3.36 -6.65
N ARG A 320 -18.55 -2.15 -7.22
CA ARG A 320 -19.60 -1.80 -8.19
C ARG A 320 -19.53 -2.66 -9.45
N LEU A 321 -18.33 -3.00 -9.92
CA LEU A 321 -18.18 -3.93 -11.05
C LEU A 321 -18.75 -5.31 -10.71
N LYS A 322 -18.46 -5.82 -9.49
CA LYS A 322 -18.98 -7.10 -9.01
C LYS A 322 -20.51 -7.09 -8.86
N GLU A 323 -21.09 -5.99 -8.37
CA GLU A 323 -22.55 -5.81 -8.26
C GLU A 323 -23.23 -5.82 -9.64
N VAL A 324 -22.61 -5.24 -10.68
CA VAL A 324 -23.13 -5.28 -12.05
C VAL A 324 -23.05 -6.68 -12.64
N GLY A 325 -22.05 -7.47 -12.27
CA GLY A 325 -21.89 -8.88 -12.65
C GLY A 325 -21.55 -9.14 -14.12
N LYS A 326 -21.41 -8.09 -14.95
CA LYS A 326 -20.99 -8.24 -16.35
C LYS A 326 -19.50 -8.59 -16.43
N THR A 327 -19.17 -9.49 -17.34
CA THR A 327 -17.78 -9.85 -17.62
C THR A 327 -17.02 -8.64 -18.13
N VAL A 328 -15.88 -8.37 -17.49
CA VAL A 328 -14.90 -7.40 -17.93
C VAL A 328 -13.52 -7.82 -17.48
N TYR A 329 -12.54 -7.70 -18.37
CA TYR A 329 -11.16 -8.02 -18.08
C TYR A 329 -10.39 -6.72 -17.82
N ILE A 330 -9.83 -6.58 -16.61
CA ILE A 330 -9.01 -5.44 -16.20
C ILE A 330 -7.68 -5.98 -15.64
N ILE A 331 -6.59 -5.81 -16.38
CA ILE A 331 -5.25 -6.26 -15.99
C ILE A 331 -4.33 -5.04 -15.95
N GLU A 332 -3.58 -4.84 -14.87
CA GLU A 332 -2.64 -3.72 -14.69
C GLU A 332 -3.29 -2.34 -14.97
N ASN A 333 -4.50 -2.13 -14.43
CA ASN A 333 -5.33 -0.94 -14.65
C ASN A 333 -5.64 -0.62 -16.14
N ARG A 334 -5.53 -1.61 -17.04
CA ARG A 334 -5.99 -1.53 -18.44
C ARG A 334 -7.21 -2.42 -18.62
N CYS A 335 -8.23 -1.89 -19.30
CA CYS A 335 -9.45 -2.60 -19.60
C CYS A 335 -9.46 -3.17 -21.03
N TYR A 336 -9.82 -4.44 -21.16
CA TYR A 336 -9.99 -5.15 -22.44
C TYR A 336 -11.47 -5.40 -22.78
N GLY A 337 -12.38 -4.75 -22.03
CA GLY A 337 -13.81 -5.02 -22.15
C GLY A 337 -14.11 -6.48 -21.87
N ASP A 338 -14.91 -7.09 -22.74
CA ASP A 338 -15.34 -8.48 -22.74
C ASP A 338 -14.58 -9.36 -23.75
N SER A 339 -13.49 -8.86 -24.36
CA SER A 339 -12.64 -9.69 -25.25
C SER A 339 -11.61 -10.45 -24.44
N SER A 340 -11.78 -11.76 -24.34
CA SER A 340 -10.79 -12.65 -23.75
C SER A 340 -9.52 -12.72 -24.60
N ASP A 341 -9.64 -12.71 -25.93
CA ASP A 341 -8.49 -12.78 -26.83
C ASP A 341 -7.57 -11.54 -26.70
N ASP A 342 -8.12 -10.33 -26.63
CA ASP A 342 -7.34 -9.09 -26.44
C ASP A 342 -6.53 -9.15 -25.13
N MET A 343 -7.15 -9.68 -24.07
CA MET A 343 -6.50 -9.84 -22.76
C MET A 343 -5.41 -10.92 -22.80
N LEU A 344 -5.69 -12.08 -23.40
CA LEU A 344 -4.75 -13.19 -23.50
C LEU A 344 -3.51 -12.85 -24.33
N GLU A 345 -3.68 -12.02 -25.37
CA GLU A 345 -2.57 -11.49 -26.16
C GLU A 345 -1.68 -10.56 -25.33
N HIS A 346 -2.28 -9.69 -24.51
CA HIS A 346 -1.54 -8.80 -23.62
C HIS A 346 -0.69 -9.55 -22.59
N ILE A 347 -1.25 -10.58 -21.94
CA ILE A 347 -0.51 -11.39 -20.96
C ILE A 347 0.43 -12.42 -21.60
N ARG A 348 0.50 -12.46 -22.94
CA ARG A 348 1.45 -13.25 -23.76
C ARG A 348 1.41 -14.77 -23.52
N THR A 349 0.24 -15.31 -23.17
CA THR A 349 0.05 -16.76 -22.98
C THR A 349 0.29 -17.55 -24.29
N LYS A 350 0.90 -18.74 -24.18
CA LYS A 350 1.22 -19.60 -25.35
C LYS A 350 0.94 -21.09 -25.08
N GLY A 351 0.73 -21.84 -26.15
CA GLY A 351 0.55 -23.30 -26.10
C GLY A 351 -0.51 -23.73 -25.08
N ARG A 352 -0.17 -24.74 -24.28
CA ARG A 352 -1.03 -25.32 -23.24
C ARG A 352 -1.53 -24.30 -22.20
N GLU A 353 -0.71 -23.30 -21.85
CA GLU A 353 -1.11 -22.26 -20.89
C GLU A 353 -2.28 -21.41 -21.43
N LYS A 354 -2.25 -21.08 -22.73
CA LYS A 354 -3.34 -20.33 -23.38
C LYS A 354 -4.64 -21.12 -23.40
N GLU A 355 -4.56 -22.44 -23.63
CA GLU A 355 -5.72 -23.33 -23.61
C GLU A 355 -6.34 -23.42 -22.21
N ILE A 356 -5.51 -23.60 -21.18
CA ILE A 356 -5.94 -23.58 -19.77
C ILE A 356 -6.64 -22.26 -19.44
N MET A 357 -6.03 -21.13 -19.82
CA MET A 357 -6.62 -19.83 -19.56
C MET A 357 -7.94 -19.62 -20.30
N LYS A 358 -8.06 -20.05 -21.57
CA LYS A 358 -9.33 -20.00 -22.28
C LYS A 358 -10.43 -20.76 -21.54
N ARG A 359 -10.13 -21.98 -21.10
CA ARG A 359 -11.11 -22.78 -20.34
C ARG A 359 -11.46 -22.14 -19.00
N PHE A 360 -10.48 -21.58 -18.30
CA PHE A 360 -10.72 -20.82 -17.07
C PHE A 360 -11.67 -19.64 -17.31
N LEU A 361 -11.48 -18.86 -18.37
CA LEU A 361 -12.29 -17.68 -18.67
C LEU A 361 -13.74 -18.04 -19.05
N GLU A 362 -13.98 -19.24 -19.57
CA GLU A 362 -15.34 -19.77 -19.82
C GLU A 362 -16.06 -20.14 -18.51
N LEU A 363 -15.32 -20.62 -17.50
CA LEU A 363 -15.86 -21.01 -16.20
C LEU A 363 -15.98 -19.81 -15.23
N ALA A 364 -15.16 -18.78 -15.40
CA ALA A 364 -15.13 -17.63 -14.51
C ALA A 364 -16.30 -16.67 -14.77
N GLU A 365 -17.12 -16.43 -13.75
CA GLU A 365 -18.21 -15.47 -13.82
C GLU A 365 -17.82 -14.10 -13.26
N GLY A 366 -18.31 -13.04 -13.91
CA GLY A 366 -18.18 -11.66 -13.44
C GLY A 366 -16.87 -10.97 -13.86
N PRO A 367 -16.52 -9.85 -13.21
CA PRO A 367 -15.33 -9.08 -13.57
C PRO A 367 -14.05 -9.79 -13.12
N ILE A 368 -13.08 -9.90 -14.04
CA ILE A 368 -11.74 -10.41 -13.75
C ILE A 368 -10.79 -9.24 -13.66
N ILE A 369 -10.29 -9.00 -12.45
CA ILE A 369 -9.47 -7.83 -12.13
C ILE A 369 -8.17 -8.32 -11.48
N SER A 370 -7.03 -7.93 -12.03
CA SER A 370 -5.71 -8.25 -11.47
C SER A 370 -4.73 -7.09 -11.67
N ASP A 371 -3.92 -6.82 -10.65
CA ASP A 371 -2.77 -5.93 -10.74
C ASP A 371 -1.52 -6.59 -11.33
N ASP A 372 -1.59 -7.90 -11.58
CA ASP A 372 -0.48 -8.73 -12.06
C ASP A 372 -0.95 -9.53 -13.29
N PRO A 373 -0.22 -9.52 -14.42
CA PRO A 373 -0.61 -10.20 -15.65
C PRO A 373 -0.41 -11.72 -15.60
N SER A 374 0.19 -12.26 -14.54
CA SER A 374 0.40 -13.70 -14.37
C SER A 374 -0.91 -14.48 -14.37
N PRO A 375 -1.05 -15.53 -15.20
CA PRO A 375 -2.18 -16.47 -15.15
C PRO A 375 -2.51 -16.98 -13.73
N ASN A 376 -1.48 -17.27 -12.94
CA ASN A 376 -1.66 -17.72 -11.56
C ASN A 376 -2.34 -16.67 -10.67
N ARG A 377 -1.98 -15.38 -10.84
CA ARG A 377 -2.58 -14.27 -10.09
C ARG A 377 -4.00 -13.97 -10.55
N ILE A 378 -4.27 -14.15 -11.83
CA ILE A 378 -5.60 -13.98 -12.42
C ILE A 378 -6.56 -15.09 -11.95
N MET A 379 -6.11 -16.35 -11.93
CA MET A 379 -6.95 -17.49 -11.55
C MET A 379 -7.18 -17.62 -10.05
N ALA A 380 -6.19 -17.27 -9.21
CA ALA A 380 -6.23 -17.52 -7.78
C ALA A 380 -7.50 -17.02 -7.05
N PRO A 381 -8.03 -15.80 -7.31
CA PRO A 381 -9.25 -15.31 -6.66
C PRO A 381 -10.51 -16.13 -6.97
N PHE A 382 -10.51 -16.88 -8.08
CA PHE A 382 -11.64 -17.68 -8.55
C PHE A 382 -11.47 -19.18 -8.23
N TRP A 383 -10.27 -19.59 -7.82
CA TRP A 383 -9.88 -20.99 -7.71
C TRP A 383 -10.82 -21.84 -6.84
N SER A 384 -11.30 -21.29 -5.73
CA SER A 384 -12.22 -22.01 -4.83
C SER A 384 -13.56 -22.35 -5.48
N LYS A 385 -13.97 -21.64 -6.52
CA LYS A 385 -15.23 -21.86 -7.24
C LYS A 385 -15.05 -22.70 -8.50
N VAL A 386 -13.97 -22.48 -9.26
CA VAL A 386 -13.82 -23.07 -10.60
C VAL A 386 -12.66 -24.06 -10.72
N GLY A 387 -11.77 -24.14 -9.73
CA GLY A 387 -10.50 -24.86 -9.85
C GLY A 387 -10.67 -26.37 -10.09
N GLU A 388 -11.56 -27.03 -9.36
CA GLU A 388 -11.79 -28.47 -9.54
C GLU A 388 -12.37 -28.80 -10.93
N GLU A 389 -13.34 -28.01 -11.40
CA GLU A 389 -13.94 -28.20 -12.72
C GLU A 389 -12.93 -27.90 -13.83
N LEU A 390 -12.12 -26.86 -13.67
CA LEU A 390 -11.03 -26.55 -14.61
C LEU A 390 -10.04 -27.71 -14.72
N ILE A 391 -9.61 -28.30 -13.59
CA ILE A 391 -8.71 -29.46 -13.61
C ILE A 391 -9.39 -30.62 -14.35
N HIS A 392 -10.65 -30.93 -14.01
CA HIS A 392 -11.43 -31.97 -14.65
C HIS A 392 -11.52 -31.77 -16.16
N ASP A 393 -11.72 -30.54 -16.62
CA ASP A 393 -11.79 -30.25 -18.05
C ASP A 393 -10.47 -30.44 -18.79
N ILE A 394 -9.34 -30.28 -18.11
CA ILE A 394 -8.02 -30.47 -18.70
C ILE A 394 -7.62 -31.96 -18.73
N VAL A 395 -7.87 -32.70 -17.65
CA VAL A 395 -7.42 -34.10 -17.52
C VAL A 395 -8.47 -35.14 -17.89
N LYS A 396 -9.75 -34.74 -17.98
CA LYS A 396 -10.92 -35.60 -18.25
C LYS A 396 -11.04 -36.81 -17.32
N ASP A 397 -10.53 -36.71 -16.10
CA ASP A 397 -10.66 -37.71 -15.02
C ASP A 397 -11.10 -37.02 -13.72
N ARG A 398 -12.35 -37.28 -13.31
CA ARG A 398 -12.94 -36.63 -12.12
C ARG A 398 -12.25 -37.04 -10.83
N LYS A 399 -11.78 -38.28 -10.72
CA LYS A 399 -11.14 -38.76 -9.48
C LYS A 399 -9.80 -38.07 -9.27
N ILE A 400 -9.01 -37.94 -10.34
CA ILE A 400 -7.75 -37.18 -10.32
C ILE A 400 -8.03 -35.72 -9.98
N ALA A 401 -9.00 -35.10 -10.64
CA ALA A 401 -9.34 -33.70 -10.39
C ALA A 401 -9.70 -33.43 -8.91
N SER A 402 -10.59 -34.22 -8.33
CA SER A 402 -11.00 -34.07 -6.92
C SER A 402 -9.86 -34.35 -5.93
N SER A 403 -9.00 -35.34 -6.20
CA SER A 403 -7.84 -35.63 -5.36
C SER A 403 -6.83 -34.48 -5.37
N VAL A 404 -6.44 -34.02 -6.56
CA VAL A 404 -5.46 -32.95 -6.72
C VAL A 404 -5.95 -31.62 -6.15
N PHE A 405 -7.21 -31.26 -6.40
CA PHE A 405 -7.79 -30.03 -5.86
C PHE A 405 -7.73 -29.97 -4.32
N ARG A 406 -7.89 -31.13 -3.66
CA ARG A 406 -7.81 -31.26 -2.20
C ARG A 406 -6.37 -31.28 -1.68
N GLU A 407 -5.48 -32.01 -2.36
CA GLU A 407 -4.09 -32.23 -1.92
C GLU A 407 -3.19 -31.02 -2.17
N PHE A 408 -3.51 -30.21 -3.17
CA PHE A 408 -2.73 -29.04 -3.57
C PHE A 408 -3.56 -27.75 -3.44
N PRO A 409 -3.87 -27.29 -2.21
CA PRO A 409 -4.72 -26.12 -2.00
C PRO A 409 -4.04 -24.81 -2.43
N VAL A 410 -4.78 -23.93 -3.10
CA VAL A 410 -4.39 -22.55 -3.41
C VAL A 410 -4.77 -21.66 -2.21
N PRO A 411 -3.89 -20.75 -1.71
CA PRO A 411 -2.69 -20.22 -2.36
C PRO A 411 -1.37 -20.90 -1.96
N ARG A 412 -1.38 -22.05 -1.25
CA ARG A 412 -0.14 -22.76 -0.92
C ARG A 412 0.58 -23.22 -2.19
N TYR A 413 -0.18 -23.67 -3.18
CA TYR A 413 0.28 -23.97 -4.53
C TYR A 413 -0.26 -22.92 -5.50
N GLN A 414 0.41 -22.78 -6.65
CA GLN A 414 -0.04 -21.92 -7.73
C GLN A 414 -1.02 -22.68 -8.65
N PRO A 415 -2.10 -22.04 -9.14
CA PRO A 415 -3.08 -22.67 -10.04
C PRO A 415 -2.49 -23.55 -11.16
N LEU A 416 -1.52 -23.02 -11.94
CA LEU A 416 -0.90 -23.78 -13.02
C LEU A 416 -0.11 -24.99 -12.53
N THR A 417 0.57 -24.88 -11.38
CA THR A 417 1.25 -26.02 -10.75
C THR A 417 0.26 -27.11 -10.35
N VAL A 418 -0.91 -26.73 -9.82
CA VAL A 418 -1.96 -27.70 -9.47
C VAL A 418 -2.46 -28.45 -10.72
N ILE A 419 -2.66 -27.74 -11.83
CA ILE A 419 -3.08 -28.36 -13.11
C ILE A 419 -1.98 -29.26 -13.67
N GLU A 420 -0.72 -28.84 -13.54
CA GLU A 420 0.44 -29.63 -13.95
C GLU A 420 0.54 -30.95 -13.18
N GLU A 421 0.36 -30.90 -11.85
CA GLU A 421 0.31 -32.09 -11.00
C GLU A 421 -0.80 -33.07 -11.39
N ALA A 422 -1.98 -32.55 -11.76
CA ALA A 422 -3.05 -33.39 -12.30
C ALA A 422 -2.66 -34.05 -13.62
N GLY A 423 -1.94 -33.33 -14.48
CA GLY A 423 -1.38 -33.88 -15.72
C GLY A 423 -0.41 -35.02 -15.45
N TYR A 424 0.50 -34.87 -14.46
CA TYR A 424 1.44 -35.92 -14.08
C TYR A 424 0.73 -37.17 -13.55
N LEU A 425 -0.31 -37.03 -12.73
CA LEU A 425 -1.07 -38.19 -12.24
C LEU A 425 -1.83 -38.93 -13.35
N LEU A 426 -2.38 -38.18 -14.31
CA LEU A 426 -3.03 -38.79 -15.49
C LEU A 426 -2.01 -39.57 -16.32
N GLU A 427 -0.85 -38.98 -16.54
CA GLU A 427 0.22 -39.59 -17.32
C GLU A 427 0.81 -40.82 -16.61
N GLU A 428 1.00 -40.75 -15.29
CA GLU A 428 1.41 -41.90 -14.49
C GLU A 428 0.42 -43.06 -14.59
N LYS A 429 -0.90 -42.76 -14.52
CA LYS A 429 -1.95 -43.76 -14.72
C LYS A 429 -1.86 -44.40 -16.11
N ARG A 430 -1.59 -43.61 -17.15
CA ARG A 430 -1.41 -44.10 -18.54
C ARG A 430 -0.18 -44.99 -18.64
N ILE A 431 0.99 -44.52 -18.21
CA ILE A 431 2.26 -45.25 -18.27
C ILE A 431 2.15 -46.57 -17.49
N ARG A 432 1.61 -46.55 -16.26
CA ARG A 432 1.42 -47.78 -15.47
C ARG A 432 0.42 -48.77 -16.08
N SER A 433 -0.52 -48.30 -16.90
CA SER A 433 -1.42 -49.20 -17.64
C SER A 433 -0.78 -49.81 -18.90
N LEU A 434 0.28 -49.18 -19.40
CA LEU A 434 1.00 -49.59 -20.61
C LEU A 434 2.15 -50.55 -20.28
N LEU A 435 2.92 -50.23 -19.23
CA LEU A 435 4.11 -50.98 -18.86
C LEU A 435 3.74 -52.25 -18.07
N PRO A 436 4.29 -53.43 -18.43
CA PRO A 436 3.99 -54.66 -17.73
C PRO A 436 4.58 -54.61 -16.32
N ARG A 437 3.74 -54.84 -15.31
CA ARG A 437 4.14 -54.85 -13.90
C ARG A 437 4.79 -56.18 -13.54
N PRO A 438 6.02 -56.20 -13.01
CA PRO A 438 6.61 -57.44 -12.49
C PRO A 438 5.79 -57.99 -11.32
N LYS A 439 5.64 -59.31 -11.25
CA LYS A 439 5.02 -60.00 -10.13
C LYS A 439 6.06 -60.28 -9.05
N ASP A 440 5.77 -59.88 -7.81
CA ASP A 440 6.68 -59.99 -6.64
C ASP A 440 8.14 -59.57 -6.92
N PRO A 441 8.38 -58.35 -7.44
CA PRO A 441 9.71 -57.95 -7.90
C PRO A 441 10.73 -57.86 -6.76
N PRO A 442 11.99 -58.27 -7.00
CA PRO A 442 13.12 -57.90 -6.16
C PRO A 442 13.26 -56.38 -6.05
N GLU A 443 13.79 -55.87 -4.93
CA GLU A 443 13.87 -54.42 -4.65
C GLU A 443 14.52 -53.60 -5.78
N MET A 444 15.55 -54.14 -6.44
CA MET A 444 16.23 -53.50 -7.58
C MET A 444 15.33 -53.35 -8.80
N ILE A 445 14.47 -54.33 -9.07
CA ILE A 445 13.56 -54.34 -10.21
C ILE A 445 12.36 -53.42 -9.93
N GLU A 446 11.83 -53.44 -8.71
CA GLU A 446 10.82 -52.47 -8.29
C GLU A 446 11.37 -51.04 -8.36
N PHE A 447 12.62 -50.83 -7.92
CA PHE A 447 13.29 -49.54 -8.07
C PHE A 447 13.40 -49.12 -9.54
N ALA A 448 13.86 -50.02 -10.42
CA ALA A 448 14.03 -49.72 -11.84
C ALA A 448 12.68 -49.39 -12.51
N TYR A 449 11.62 -50.12 -12.13
CA TYR A 449 10.25 -49.86 -12.58
C TYR A 449 9.76 -48.49 -12.11
N GLU A 450 9.82 -48.19 -10.82
CA GLU A 450 9.37 -46.92 -10.25
C GLU A 450 10.17 -45.72 -10.79
N CYS A 451 11.49 -45.88 -10.96
CA CYS A 451 12.36 -44.85 -11.52
C CYS A 451 12.04 -44.58 -13.00
N ALA A 452 11.78 -45.63 -13.78
CA ALA A 452 11.40 -45.50 -15.19
C ALA A 452 10.03 -44.85 -15.35
N VAL A 453 9.03 -45.26 -14.58
CA VAL A 453 7.71 -44.60 -14.55
C VAL A 453 7.86 -43.13 -14.20
N ALA A 454 8.60 -42.81 -13.13
CA ALA A 454 8.79 -41.43 -12.71
C ALA A 454 9.53 -40.58 -13.77
N TYR A 455 10.49 -41.18 -14.48
CA TYR A 455 11.16 -40.51 -15.61
C TYR A 455 10.22 -40.28 -16.78
N LEU A 456 9.46 -41.28 -17.20
CA LEU A 456 8.54 -41.17 -18.33
C LEU A 456 7.43 -40.12 -18.06
N VAL A 457 7.03 -39.96 -16.80
CA VAL A 457 6.00 -39.00 -16.40
C VAL A 457 6.55 -37.58 -16.21
N ARG A 458 7.68 -37.41 -15.51
CA ARG A 458 8.19 -36.10 -15.06
C ARG A 458 9.60 -35.76 -15.53
N GLY A 459 10.22 -36.61 -16.35
CA GLY A 459 11.60 -36.49 -16.78
C GLY A 459 12.61 -36.65 -15.64
N GLU A 460 13.76 -35.98 -15.78
CA GLU A 460 14.87 -36.02 -14.83
C GLU A 460 14.47 -35.69 -13.37
N PRO A 461 13.62 -34.69 -13.07
CA PRO A 461 13.15 -34.42 -11.71
C PRO A 461 12.40 -35.60 -11.08
N GLY A 462 11.60 -36.33 -11.87
CA GLY A 462 10.86 -37.51 -11.41
C GLY A 462 11.80 -38.63 -10.99
N ALA A 463 12.70 -39.02 -11.88
CA ALA A 463 13.70 -40.04 -11.61
C ALA A 463 14.58 -39.69 -10.40
N SER A 464 15.02 -38.43 -10.32
CA SER A 464 15.86 -37.93 -9.22
C SER A 464 15.16 -38.05 -7.86
N LYS A 465 13.85 -37.77 -7.81
CA LYS A 465 13.05 -37.91 -6.59
C LYS A 465 13.01 -39.37 -6.14
N VAL A 466 12.69 -40.29 -7.05
CA VAL A 466 12.67 -41.73 -6.74
C VAL A 466 14.04 -42.18 -6.24
N LEU A 467 15.10 -41.91 -6.99
CA LEU A 467 16.47 -42.27 -6.64
C LEU A 467 16.89 -41.82 -5.23
N SER A 468 16.48 -40.61 -4.83
CA SER A 468 16.83 -40.04 -3.52
C SER A 468 16.01 -40.62 -2.37
N SER A 469 14.75 -40.97 -2.61
CA SER A 469 13.84 -41.47 -1.55
C SER A 469 13.71 -42.98 -1.50
N TYR A 470 14.18 -43.71 -2.51
CA TYR A 470 13.97 -45.15 -2.60
C TYR A 470 14.79 -45.91 -1.54
N PRO A 471 14.14 -46.65 -0.62
CA PRO A 471 14.80 -47.34 0.48
C PRO A 471 15.67 -48.51 -0.01
N GLY A 472 16.61 -48.95 0.82
CA GLY A 472 17.49 -50.08 0.53
C GLY A 472 18.90 -49.68 0.09
N ASP A 473 19.87 -50.52 0.47
CA ASP A 473 21.30 -50.27 0.32
C ASP A 473 22.12 -51.48 -0.17
N ASP A 474 21.44 -52.53 -0.63
CA ASP A 474 22.10 -53.70 -1.24
C ASP A 474 22.92 -53.30 -2.48
N ILE A 475 24.00 -54.05 -2.72
CA ILE A 475 24.95 -53.79 -3.80
C ILE A 475 24.29 -53.79 -5.19
N LYS A 476 23.30 -54.67 -5.43
CA LYS A 476 22.57 -54.74 -6.71
C LYS A 476 21.73 -53.49 -6.93
N LEU A 477 21.03 -53.05 -5.89
CA LEU A 477 20.23 -51.83 -5.92
C LEU A 477 21.12 -50.60 -6.13
N LYS A 478 22.26 -50.48 -5.43
CA LYS A 478 23.19 -49.37 -5.62
C LYS A 478 23.78 -49.33 -7.03
N ALA A 479 24.10 -50.49 -7.60
CA ALA A 479 24.54 -50.58 -8.99
C ALA A 479 23.45 -50.16 -9.99
N ALA A 480 22.19 -50.54 -9.75
CA ALA A 480 21.06 -50.06 -10.55
C ALA A 480 20.90 -48.55 -10.46
N LYS A 481 20.92 -48.00 -9.24
CA LYS A 481 20.86 -46.55 -8.99
C LYS A 481 21.96 -45.84 -9.79
N TYR A 482 23.20 -46.32 -9.72
CA TYR A 482 24.32 -45.77 -10.49
C TYR A 482 24.10 -45.86 -12.01
N ALA A 483 23.59 -46.99 -12.52
CA ALA A 483 23.29 -47.15 -13.95
C ALA A 483 22.29 -46.10 -14.44
N PHE A 484 21.24 -45.83 -13.66
CA PHE A 484 20.26 -44.77 -13.96
C PHE A 484 20.90 -43.37 -13.90
N VAL A 485 21.74 -43.07 -12.90
CA VAL A 485 22.48 -41.79 -12.84
C VAL A 485 23.29 -41.55 -14.08
N LYS A 486 24.04 -42.57 -14.49
CA LYS A 486 24.98 -42.48 -15.59
C LYS A 486 24.23 -42.33 -16.91
N HIS A 487 23.15 -43.09 -17.11
CA HIS A 487 22.36 -43.03 -18.33
C HIS A 487 21.61 -41.69 -18.47
N LEU A 488 21.04 -41.19 -17.38
CA LEU A 488 20.24 -39.97 -17.35
C LEU A 488 21.06 -38.68 -17.08
N ASP A 489 22.38 -38.78 -17.02
CA ASP A 489 23.31 -37.67 -16.69
C ASP A 489 22.96 -36.90 -15.39
N LEU A 490 22.40 -37.59 -14.40
CA LEU A 490 21.93 -37.00 -13.13
C LEU A 490 23.06 -36.72 -12.12
N ALA A 491 24.31 -37.08 -12.46
CA ALA A 491 25.47 -36.89 -11.58
C ALA A 491 25.77 -35.40 -11.30
N LYS A 492 25.42 -34.52 -12.24
CA LYS A 492 25.69 -33.08 -12.17
C LYS A 492 24.79 -32.34 -11.17
N THR A 493 23.64 -32.92 -10.82
CA THR A 493 22.57 -32.23 -10.09
C THR A 493 22.40 -32.71 -8.64
N SER A 494 23.08 -33.78 -8.22
CA SER A 494 22.60 -34.55 -7.07
C SER A 494 23.67 -34.95 -6.03
N GLY A 495 24.95 -34.73 -6.27
CA GLY A 495 26.01 -34.90 -5.25
C GLY A 495 26.26 -36.35 -4.82
N TRP A 496 25.87 -37.32 -5.65
CA TRP A 496 25.95 -38.75 -5.31
C TRP A 496 27.39 -39.26 -5.39
N SER A 497 27.82 -39.97 -4.36
CA SER A 497 29.11 -40.65 -4.32
C SER A 497 28.90 -42.17 -4.37
N TYR A 498 29.68 -42.82 -5.23
CA TYR A 498 29.61 -44.27 -5.46
C TYR A 498 30.98 -44.90 -5.23
N THR A 499 31.00 -46.10 -4.67
CA THR A 499 32.24 -46.85 -4.45
C THR A 499 32.72 -47.52 -5.74
N THR A 500 34.02 -47.83 -5.82
CA THR A 500 34.61 -48.53 -6.96
C THR A 500 33.95 -49.90 -7.21
N HIS A 501 33.47 -50.55 -6.15
CA HIS A 501 32.74 -51.81 -6.23
C HIS A 501 31.34 -51.64 -6.85
N GLU A 502 30.62 -50.57 -6.51
CA GLU A 502 29.31 -50.25 -7.09
C GLU A 502 29.43 -49.90 -8.57
N VAL A 503 30.45 -49.10 -8.93
CA VAL A 503 30.75 -48.73 -10.32
C VAL A 503 31.14 -49.96 -11.14
N GLY A 504 31.96 -50.85 -10.58
CA GLY A 504 32.36 -52.10 -11.23
C GLY A 504 31.17 -53.05 -11.43
N TYR A 505 30.28 -53.17 -10.44
CA TYR A 505 29.10 -54.03 -10.53
C TYR A 505 28.07 -53.51 -11.55
N ALA A 506 27.98 -52.18 -11.73
CA ALA A 506 27.07 -51.55 -12.68
C ALA A 506 27.57 -51.53 -14.14
N GLN A 507 28.72 -52.14 -14.43
CA GLN A 507 29.35 -52.06 -15.74
C GLN A 507 28.44 -52.66 -16.84
N GLY A 508 28.04 -51.83 -17.81
CA GLY A 508 27.17 -52.23 -18.92
C GLY A 508 25.66 -52.13 -18.62
N MET A 509 25.27 -51.96 -17.35
CA MET A 509 23.86 -51.78 -16.98
C MET A 509 23.29 -50.45 -17.47
N ASP A 510 24.11 -49.42 -17.64
CA ASP A 510 23.71 -48.11 -18.18
C ASP A 510 23.12 -48.19 -19.59
N ARG A 511 23.59 -49.15 -20.41
CA ARG A 511 23.00 -49.43 -21.73
C ARG A 511 21.67 -50.17 -21.65
N ILE A 512 21.46 -50.94 -20.57
CA ILE A 512 20.20 -51.64 -20.30
C ILE A 512 19.12 -50.64 -19.89
N VAL A 513 19.49 -49.59 -19.14
CA VAL A 513 18.55 -48.52 -18.72
C VAL A 513 17.85 -47.88 -19.93
N GLU A 514 18.53 -47.72 -21.07
CA GLU A 514 17.92 -47.23 -22.31
C GLU A 514 16.75 -48.11 -22.81
N LYS A 515 16.76 -49.41 -22.48
CA LYS A 515 15.66 -50.33 -22.81
C LYS A 515 14.53 -50.30 -21.78
N ILE A 516 14.77 -49.71 -20.61
CA ILE A 516 13.80 -49.61 -19.51
C ILE A 516 13.12 -48.24 -19.53
N ILE A 517 13.77 -47.18 -19.99
CA ILE A 517 13.18 -45.85 -20.07
C ILE A 517 12.51 -45.65 -21.44
N VAL A 518 11.51 -46.49 -21.72
CA VAL A 518 10.76 -46.49 -22.98
C VAL A 518 9.30 -46.82 -22.70
N GLU A 519 8.41 -46.30 -23.53
CA GLU A 519 6.98 -46.63 -23.46
C GLU A 519 6.63 -47.97 -24.11
N ASP A 520 7.54 -48.57 -24.89
CA ASP A 520 7.29 -49.85 -25.57
C ASP A 520 7.25 -51.02 -24.56
N PRO A 521 6.09 -51.70 -24.36
CA PRO A 521 5.93 -52.69 -23.30
C PRO A 521 6.90 -53.87 -23.40
N GLU A 522 7.18 -54.35 -24.62
CA GLU A 522 8.07 -55.50 -24.83
C GLU A 522 9.54 -55.12 -24.63
N ARG A 523 9.98 -53.98 -25.15
CA ARG A 523 11.33 -53.47 -24.92
C ARG A 523 11.56 -53.20 -23.43
N PHE A 524 10.58 -52.60 -22.75
CA PHE A 524 10.59 -52.37 -21.31
C PHE A 524 10.75 -53.68 -20.52
N LYS A 525 9.89 -54.66 -20.80
CA LYS A 525 9.90 -56.01 -20.19
C LYS A 525 11.23 -56.71 -20.38
N ASN A 526 11.77 -56.67 -21.60
CA ASN A 526 13.07 -57.24 -21.92
C ASN A 526 14.20 -56.51 -21.23
N GLY A 527 14.13 -55.18 -21.12
CA GLY A 527 15.08 -54.36 -20.35
C GLY A 527 15.13 -54.77 -18.88
N LEU A 528 13.97 -54.94 -18.22
CA LEU A 528 13.93 -55.40 -16.82
C LEU A 528 14.50 -56.82 -16.65
N ARG A 529 14.19 -57.73 -17.59
CA ARG A 529 14.76 -59.10 -17.60
C ARG A 529 16.28 -59.08 -17.77
N GLU A 530 16.79 -58.28 -18.69
CA GLU A 530 18.22 -58.11 -18.90
C GLU A 530 18.91 -57.51 -17.68
N LEU A 531 18.29 -56.51 -17.05
CA LEU A 531 18.81 -55.90 -15.82
C LEU A 531 18.86 -56.92 -14.68
N TRP A 532 17.84 -57.76 -14.54
CA TRP A 532 17.81 -58.81 -13.53
C TRP A 532 18.91 -59.85 -13.76
N LYS A 533 19.05 -60.32 -15.01
CA LYS A 533 20.10 -61.28 -15.41
C LYS A 533 21.51 -60.71 -15.24
N ALA A 534 21.70 -59.41 -15.46
CA ALA A 534 22.98 -58.74 -15.24
C ALA A 534 23.46 -58.79 -13.78
N THR A 535 22.57 -59.09 -12.81
CA THR A 535 22.94 -59.32 -11.40
C THR A 535 23.31 -60.77 -11.05
N GLY A 536 23.39 -61.64 -12.06
CA GLY A 536 23.68 -63.07 -11.88
C GLY A 536 22.49 -63.91 -11.43
N SER A 537 21.26 -63.41 -11.56
CA SER A 537 20.06 -64.20 -11.26
C SER A 537 19.75 -65.21 -12.36
N THR A 538 19.41 -66.44 -11.96
CA THR A 538 18.97 -67.53 -12.85
C THR A 538 17.45 -67.66 -12.92
N MET A 539 16.71 -66.92 -12.08
CA MET A 539 15.26 -66.90 -12.08
C MET A 539 14.75 -65.89 -13.11
N ASP A 540 13.78 -66.29 -13.93
CA ASP A 540 13.10 -65.36 -14.83
C ASP A 540 12.10 -64.47 -14.06
N LEU A 541 11.92 -63.24 -14.53
CA LEU A 541 10.88 -62.33 -14.02
C LEU A 541 9.52 -62.69 -14.64
N GLU A 542 8.55 -62.94 -13.77
CA GLU A 542 7.12 -62.99 -14.11
C GLU A 542 6.52 -61.58 -14.14
N PHE A 543 5.50 -61.39 -14.97
CA PHE A 543 4.77 -60.13 -15.12
C PHE A 543 3.28 -60.40 -15.01
N GLU A 544 2.53 -59.43 -14.50
CA GLU A 544 1.06 -59.44 -14.38
C GLU A 544 0.33 -59.47 -15.73
#